data_AF-A0A7C1I0U5-F1
#
_entry.id   AF-A0A7C1I0U5-F1
#
_cell.length_a   1.000
_cell.length_b   1.000
_cell.length_c   1.000
_cell.angle_alpha   90.00
_cell.angle_beta   90.00
_cell.angle_gamma   90.00
#
_symmetry.space_group_name_H-M   'P 1'
#
loop_
_entity.id
_entity.type
_entity.pdbx_description
1 polymer ?
#
loop_
_entity_poly.entity_id
_entity_poly.type
_entity_poly.pdbx_seq_one_letter_code
_entity_poly.pdbx_strand_id
1 'polypeptide(L)' 'TELCCETTARSAFVRDFDVFFPVDATAAYTEELHRASLLTLAHGFAVPLLTEELLRLLGGG' A
#
# COMPACT_ATOMS: atom_id res chain seq x y z
N THR A 1 -1.35 -7.34 5.85
CA THR A 1 -1.23 -5.97 5.31
C THR A 1 -0.79 -5.01 6.40
N GLU A 2 -1.48 -5.04 7.54
CA GLU A 2 -1.30 -4.29 8.77
C GLU A 2 0.05 -4.46 9.48
N LEU A 3 0.75 -5.59 9.28
CA LEU A 3 2.04 -5.84 9.93
C LEU A 3 3.21 -5.32 9.08
N CYS A 4 3.87 -6.23 8.36
CA CYS A 4 5.11 -5.92 7.65
C CYS A 4 4.95 -4.90 6.52
N CYS A 5 3.86 -4.98 5.75
CA CYS A 5 3.63 -4.09 4.61
C CYS A 5 3.35 -2.66 5.07
N GLU A 6 2.43 -2.45 6.01
CA GLU A 6 2.14 -1.13 6.57
C GLU A 6 3.34 -0.51 7.29
N THR A 7 4.06 -1.29 8.08
CA THR A 7 5.28 -0.81 8.76
C THR A 7 6.32 -0.34 7.75
N THR A 8 6.50 -1.07 6.65
CA THR A 8 7.45 -0.70 5.60
C THR A 8 7.00 0.56 4.85
N ALA A 9 5.72 0.64 4.49
CA ALA A 9 5.14 1.81 3.82
C ALA A 9 5.30 3.09 4.67
N ARG A 10 4.98 3.03 5.96
CA ARG A 10 5.18 4.15 6.90
C ARG A 10 6.65 4.55 7.03
N SER A 11 7.55 3.58 7.08
CA SER A 11 8.99 3.83 7.15
C SER A 11 9.52 4.51 5.87
N ALA A 12 9.02 4.10 4.70
CA ALA A 12 9.36 4.73 3.42
C ALA A 12 8.85 6.17 3.35
N PHE A 13 7.60 6.42 3.76
CA PHE A 13 7.04 7.77 3.85
C PHE A 13 7.88 8.69 4.75
N VAL A 14 8.25 8.24 5.95
CA VAL A 14 9.09 9.01 6.89
C VAL A 14 10.48 9.32 6.32
N ARG A 15 10.94 8.56 5.33
CA ARG A 15 12.22 8.75 4.64
C ARG A 15 12.09 9.52 3.32
N ASP A 16 10.95 10.19 3.11
CA ASP A 16 10.71 11.06 1.95
C ASP A 16 10.65 10.32 0.60
N PHE A 17 10.20 9.06 0.61
CA PHE A 17 9.88 8.33 -0.62
C PHE A 17 8.41 8.53 -1.01
N ASP A 18 8.16 8.62 -2.33
CA ASP A 18 6.81 8.46 -2.88
C ASP A 18 6.36 7.00 -2.72
N VAL A 19 5.34 6.77 -1.88
CA VAL A 19 4.86 5.42 -1.56
C VAL A 19 3.61 5.11 -2.37
N PHE A 20 3.73 4.21 -3.35
CA PHE A 20 2.61 3.60 -4.07
C PHE A 20 2.31 2.22 -3.46
N PHE A 21 1.07 1.96 -3.06
CA PHE A 21 0.72 0.74 -2.34
C PHE A 21 -0.38 -0.06 -3.06
N PRO A 22 -0.04 -1.20 -3.70
CA PRO A 22 -1.01 -2.01 -4.44
C PRO A 22 -1.98 -2.72 -3.49
N VAL A 23 -3.26 -2.31 -3.51
CA VAL A 23 -4.26 -2.75 -2.53
C VAL A 23 -4.69 -4.21 -2.72
N ASP A 24 -4.60 -4.71 -3.95
CA ASP A 24 -4.97 -6.06 -4.38
C ASP A 24 -3.79 -7.06 -4.38
N ALA A 25 -2.58 -6.62 -4.02
CA ALA A 25 -1.38 -7.46 -3.93
C ALA A 25 -0.90 -7.70 -2.49
N THR A 26 -1.72 -7.42 -1.48
CA THR A 26 -1.41 -7.73 -0.08
C THR A 26 -2.58 -8.44 0.60
N ALA A 27 -2.29 -9.17 1.68
CA ALA A 27 -3.32 -9.89 2.44
C ALA A 27 -3.10 -9.74 3.95
N ALA A 28 -4.17 -9.82 4.71
CA ALA A 28 -4.17 -9.93 6.18
C ALA A 28 -4.98 -11.15 6.62
N TYR A 29 -4.92 -11.49 7.91
CA TYR A 29 -5.65 -12.64 8.45
C TYR A 29 -7.18 -12.47 8.37
N THR A 30 -7.67 -11.24 8.46
CA THR A 30 -9.08 -10.90 8.29
C THR A 30 -9.25 -9.73 7.33
N GLU A 31 -10.41 -9.63 6.70
CA GLU A 31 -10.76 -8.49 5.84
C GLU A 31 -10.77 -7.16 6.63
N GLU A 32 -11.20 -7.20 7.89
CA GLU A 32 -11.23 -6.01 8.75
C GLU A 32 -9.83 -5.44 8.97
N LEU A 33 -8.85 -6.29 9.30
CA LEU A 33 -7.46 -5.87 9.47
C LEU A 33 -6.86 -5.35 8.16
N HIS A 34 -7.17 -6.02 7.04
CA HIS A 34 -6.73 -5.58 5.72
C HIS A 34 -7.28 -4.18 5.39
N ARG A 35 -8.59 -3.98 5.52
CA ARG A 35 -9.24 -2.69 5.25
C ARG A 35 -8.80 -1.58 6.18
N ALA A 36 -8.67 -1.86 7.48
CA ALA A 36 -8.22 -0.87 8.45
C ALA A 36 -6.83 -0.32 8.08
N SER A 37 -5.90 -1.22 7.73
CA SER A 37 -4.56 -0.86 7.28
C SER A 37 -4.56 -0.04 5.98
N LEU A 38 -5.38 -0.42 5.00
CA LEU A 38 -5.49 0.34 3.75
C LEU A 38 -6.04 1.76 3.99
N LEU A 39 -7.03 1.92 4.88
CA LEU A 39 -7.60 3.22 5.23
C LEU A 39 -6.56 4.12 5.91
N THR A 40 -5.76 3.59 6.85
CA THR A 40 -4.74 4.38 7.53
C THR A 40 -3.60 4.77 6.58
N LEU A 41 -3.19 3.87 5.68
CA LEU A 41 -2.16 4.16 4.67
C LEU A 41 -2.63 5.22 3.67
N ALA A 42 -3.84 5.08 3.13
CA ALA A 42 -4.42 6.02 2.17
C ALA A 42 -4.67 7.41 2.75
N HIS A 43 -4.84 7.53 4.07
CA HIS A 43 -5.07 8.81 4.73
C HIS A 43 -3.88 9.77 4.63
N GLY A 44 -2.64 9.26 4.52
CA GLY A 44 -1.49 10.15 4.44
C GLY A 44 -0.10 9.50 4.35
N PHE A 45 0.00 8.19 4.22
CA PHE A 45 1.30 7.50 4.13
C PHE A 45 1.59 6.92 2.74
N ALA A 46 0.56 6.66 1.94
CA ALA A 46 0.72 6.07 0.61
C ALA A 46 -0.42 6.44 -0.34
N VAL A 47 -0.14 6.37 -1.63
CA VAL A 47 -1.13 6.41 -2.71
C VAL A 47 -1.62 4.98 -2.95
N PRO A 48 -2.88 4.65 -2.61
CA PRO A 48 -3.47 3.36 -2.93
C PRO A 48 -3.74 3.28 -4.44
N LEU A 49 -3.46 2.11 -5.02
CA LEU A 49 -3.71 1.81 -6.42
C LEU A 49 -3.88 0.29 -6.61
N LEU A 50 -4.39 -0.12 -7.77
CA LEU A 50 -4.41 -1.53 -8.19
C LEU A 50 -3.07 -1.95 -8.77
N THR A 51 -2.79 -3.25 -8.72
CA THR A 51 -1.58 -3.83 -9.31
C THR A 51 -1.48 -3.52 -10.80
N GLU A 52 -2.60 -3.54 -11.52
CA GLU A 52 -2.62 -3.16 -12.94
C GLU A 52 -2.22 -1.70 -13.19
N GLU A 53 -2.62 -0.78 -12.31
CA GLU A 53 -2.27 0.64 -12.41
C GLU A 53 -0.78 0.82 -12.15
N LEU A 54 -0.24 0.10 -11.15
CA LEU A 54 1.18 0.09 -10.84
C LEU A 54 2.02 -0.43 -12.03
N LEU A 55 1.58 -1.52 -12.66
CA LEU A 55 2.27 -2.08 -13.84
C LEU A 55 2.25 -1.12 -15.03
N ARG A 56 1.11 -0.45 -15.29
CA ARG A 56 1.01 0.58 -16.32
C ARG A 56 1.96 1.75 -16.07
N LEU A 57 2.10 2.20 -14.81
CA LEU A 57 3.06 3.25 -14.44
C LEU A 57 4.52 2.85 -14.69
N LEU A 58 4.85 1.57 -14.51
CA LEU A 58 6.19 1.03 -14.74
C LEU A 58 6.48 0.69 -16.21
N GLY A 59 5.50 0.85 -17.12
CA GLY A 59 5.63 0.50 -18.53
C GLY A 59 5.51 -1.00 -18.82
N GLY A 60 5.02 -1.79 -17.86
CA GLY A 60 4.65 -3.19 -18.07
C GLY A 60 3.24 -3.29 -18.64
N GLY A 61 3.13 -3.53 -19.95
CA GLY A 61 1.86 -3.72 -20.67
C GLY A 61 1.20 -5.05 -20.38
#